data_AF-A0A2D8X0C5-F1
#
_entry.id   AF-A0A2D8X0C5-F1
#
_cell.length_a   1.000
_cell.length_b   1.000
_cell.length_c   1.000
_cell.angle_alpha   90.00
_cell.angle_beta   90.00
_cell.angle_gamma   90.00
#
_symmetry.space_group_name_H-M   'P 1'
#
loop_
_entity.id
_entity.type
_entity.pdbx_description
1 polymer ?
#
loop_
_entity_poly.entity_id
_entity_poly.type
_entity_poly.pdbx_seq_one_letter_code
_entity_poly.pdbx_strand_id
1 'polypeptide(L)'
;MGGSSVDHIHDQMDSDPHYPFNLVSSWLPHPSSNSMRLFLDQVLNTEPTEYQPSVQAMDDLLSDNPVLTYLIEDACKQNGNIHVSDLAAAEAVNFPRIASKDELLQAFNTLLTQTPQFIDNELVGLPFSALVVGIDPTQSGMTLFRLPMFNEKMSDILNEWNTYLGSSASNWVFGTEGEQWLSSAAKKSYQFEVWQKDSETLPYWTSWNSFFPRQFKDKDASRPVAAADSNRIVVSANDGSLFRWDENIAAQDVFWFKDMLYSLSDILSSELPDQQKIIDDHKLIDLFTDGSIFQTYLNPYNFHRWWCPVNGQVLFDPLAVPGYFFNKLVIPDFAGATTASLPYLAQVNARGIMVIKTPDYGYVCCIPLGMSEVSSIVFDAAMTGNPQVSKGQEMGKFEYGGSSFALIFQKIPGKRLIFQNAAGDVYQKQPVLPKGSASTGGNITLIGSQIGQWQDVVHDIAADLPWQSIGYVNEGDAYALKYVGNLWTANPGIDDGNLYDANGSSLTATQPAYAMVGAPEGALIGRIGTNPPFLVGDGAITPKGQTGLLQLVINDDLAGKYGAGLTDNEGQVSVAVTPAG
;
A
#
# COMPACT_ATOMS: atom_id res chain seq x y z
N MET A 1 12.87 -30.35 -17.37
CA MET A 1 11.97 -29.92 -18.45
C MET A 1 10.58 -29.78 -17.82
N GLY A 2 10.17 -28.62 -17.33
CA GLY A 2 10.82 -27.30 -17.45
C GLY A 2 10.30 -26.50 -18.64
N GLY A 3 8.97 -26.33 -18.71
CA GLY A 3 8.37 -25.12 -19.25
C GLY A 3 8.00 -24.22 -18.07
N SER A 4 8.24 -22.93 -18.20
CA SER A 4 7.89 -21.88 -17.25
C SER A 4 6.46 -21.39 -17.47
N SER A 5 5.91 -20.63 -16.52
CA SER A 5 4.64 -19.92 -16.73
C SER A 5 4.73 -18.76 -17.73
N VAL A 6 5.95 -18.41 -18.19
CA VAL A 6 6.19 -17.36 -19.20
C VAL A 6 6.01 -17.92 -20.61
N ASP A 7 6.36 -19.20 -20.84
CA ASP A 7 6.24 -19.83 -22.16
C ASP A 7 4.78 -19.86 -22.63
N HIS A 8 3.83 -20.11 -21.72
CA HIS A 8 2.40 -20.10 -22.05
C HIS A 8 1.81 -18.70 -22.26
N ILE A 9 2.51 -17.64 -21.84
CA ILE A 9 2.17 -16.25 -22.16
C ILE A 9 2.70 -15.92 -23.57
N HIS A 10 3.91 -16.39 -23.91
CA HIS A 10 4.43 -16.29 -25.27
C HIS A 10 3.59 -17.09 -26.29
N ASP A 11 3.15 -18.31 -25.96
CA ASP A 11 2.25 -19.12 -26.80
C ASP A 11 0.95 -18.36 -27.19
N GLN A 12 0.43 -17.50 -26.31
CA GLN A 12 -0.73 -16.65 -26.61
C GLN A 12 -0.33 -15.42 -27.42
N MET A 13 0.75 -14.73 -27.06
CA MET A 13 1.22 -13.52 -27.76
C MET A 13 1.68 -13.77 -29.20
N ASP A 14 2.30 -14.92 -29.47
CA ASP A 14 2.76 -15.29 -30.83
C ASP A 14 1.59 -15.76 -31.73
N SER A 15 0.39 -15.90 -31.18
CA SER A 15 -0.79 -16.38 -31.92
C SER A 15 -1.64 -15.26 -32.59
N ASP A 16 -1.56 -14.01 -32.11
CA ASP A 16 -2.10 -12.83 -32.80
C ASP A 16 -1.22 -11.58 -32.60
N PRO A 17 -0.44 -11.16 -33.61
CA PRO A 17 0.52 -10.07 -33.50
C PRO A 17 -0.08 -8.65 -33.48
N HIS A 18 -1.41 -8.50 -33.41
CA HIS A 18 -2.09 -7.19 -33.40
C HIS A 18 -2.56 -6.72 -32.02
N TYR A 19 -2.27 -7.45 -30.95
CA TYR A 19 -2.86 -7.25 -29.62
C TYR A 19 -2.02 -6.38 -28.66
N PRO A 20 -2.57 -5.28 -28.13
CA PRO A 20 -2.10 -4.64 -26.89
C PRO A 20 -2.96 -4.99 -25.66
N PHE A 21 -4.13 -5.63 -25.85
CA PHE A 21 -5.18 -5.77 -24.84
C PHE A 21 -5.23 -7.17 -24.19
N ASN A 22 -4.22 -7.56 -23.40
CA ASN A 22 -4.37 -8.75 -22.56
C ASN A 22 -5.37 -8.45 -21.42
N LEU A 23 -6.66 -8.76 -21.67
CA LEU A 23 -7.75 -8.69 -20.69
C LEU A 23 -7.61 -9.80 -19.64
N VAL A 24 -6.59 -9.70 -18.80
CA VAL A 24 -6.40 -10.52 -17.60
C VAL A 24 -7.36 -10.08 -16.49
N SER A 25 -7.89 -8.86 -16.61
CA SER A 25 -8.68 -8.16 -15.61
C SER A 25 -10.20 -8.36 -15.72
N SER A 26 -10.74 -9.21 -14.85
CA SER A 26 -12.17 -9.22 -14.47
C SER A 26 -12.49 -8.04 -13.54
N TRP A 27 -12.12 -6.83 -13.98
CA TRP A 27 -12.30 -5.55 -13.28
C TRP A 27 -13.52 -4.78 -13.82
N LEU A 28 -13.77 -4.88 -15.13
CA LEU A 28 -15.08 -4.60 -15.74
C LEU A 28 -15.96 -5.87 -15.69
N PRO A 29 -17.29 -5.74 -15.86
CA PRO A 29 -18.13 -6.84 -16.32
C PRO A 29 -17.55 -7.50 -17.58
N HIS A 30 -17.86 -8.78 -17.82
CA HIS A 30 -17.27 -9.54 -18.94
C HIS A 30 -17.46 -8.78 -20.27
N PRO A 31 -16.54 -8.84 -21.26
CA PRO A 31 -16.67 -8.08 -22.51
C PRO A 31 -18.01 -8.30 -23.25
N SER A 32 -18.61 -9.49 -23.12
CA SER A 32 -19.97 -9.80 -23.63
C SER A 32 -21.15 -9.42 -22.71
N SER A 33 -20.92 -8.60 -21.69
CA SER A 33 -21.92 -8.17 -20.70
C SER A 33 -22.87 -7.12 -21.27
N ASN A 34 -24.14 -7.17 -20.87
CA ASN A 34 -25.06 -6.05 -21.06
C ASN A 34 -24.84 -4.95 -20.03
N SER A 35 -24.50 -5.29 -18.80
CA SER A 35 -24.41 -4.41 -17.62
C SER A 35 -23.51 -3.20 -17.86
N MET A 36 -22.32 -3.42 -18.43
CA MET A 36 -21.39 -2.34 -18.78
C MET A 36 -21.93 -1.45 -19.90
N ARG A 37 -22.50 -2.07 -20.95
CA ARG A 37 -23.08 -1.37 -22.10
C ARG A 37 -24.29 -0.52 -21.68
N LEU A 38 -25.20 -1.06 -20.87
CA LEU A 38 -26.38 -0.36 -20.33
C LEU A 38 -25.98 0.84 -19.46
N PHE A 39 -24.93 0.71 -18.65
CA PHE A 39 -24.38 1.83 -17.88
C PHE A 39 -23.79 2.91 -18.79
N LEU A 40 -22.95 2.54 -19.77
CA LEU A 40 -22.38 3.50 -20.72
C LEU A 40 -23.45 4.16 -21.58
N ASP A 41 -24.44 3.40 -22.04
CA ASP A 41 -25.59 3.92 -22.79
C ASP A 41 -26.42 4.88 -21.94
N GLN A 42 -26.59 4.64 -20.63
CA GLN A 42 -27.25 5.56 -19.69
C GLN A 42 -26.46 6.86 -19.52
N VAL A 43 -25.14 6.79 -19.34
CA VAL A 43 -24.30 7.96 -19.03
C VAL A 43 -24.01 8.82 -20.27
N LEU A 44 -23.64 8.20 -21.39
CA LEU A 44 -23.18 8.92 -22.59
C LEU A 44 -24.33 9.42 -23.48
N ASN A 45 -25.51 8.79 -23.44
CA ASN A 45 -26.70 9.26 -24.16
C ASN A 45 -27.67 10.09 -23.29
N THR A 46 -27.23 10.57 -22.11
CA THR A 46 -28.02 11.55 -21.34
C THR A 46 -27.97 12.91 -22.04
N GLU A 47 -29.13 13.56 -22.19
CA GLU A 47 -29.24 14.89 -22.79
C GLU A 47 -28.38 15.92 -22.03
N PRO A 48 -27.50 16.69 -22.70
CA PRO A 48 -26.60 17.64 -22.05
C PRO A 48 -27.31 18.65 -21.15
N THR A 49 -26.69 18.92 -19.99
CA THR A 49 -27.20 19.84 -18.97
C THR A 49 -26.18 20.92 -18.62
N GLU A 50 -26.60 21.95 -17.89
CA GLU A 50 -25.68 22.94 -17.32
C GLU A 50 -24.72 22.25 -16.34
N TYR A 51 -23.42 22.55 -16.42
CA TYR A 51 -22.41 21.93 -15.56
C TYR A 51 -22.60 22.36 -14.11
N GLN A 52 -22.54 21.39 -13.18
CA GLN A 52 -22.38 21.69 -11.76
C GLN A 52 -21.05 22.42 -11.50
N PRO A 53 -20.91 23.17 -10.40
CA PRO A 53 -19.76 24.06 -10.18
C PRO A 53 -18.39 23.38 -10.26
N SER A 54 -18.27 22.12 -9.79
CA SER A 54 -17.02 21.37 -9.88
C SER A 54 -16.65 20.97 -11.32
N VAL A 55 -17.64 20.63 -12.14
CA VAL A 55 -17.45 20.28 -13.57
C VAL A 55 -17.17 21.53 -14.40
N GLN A 56 -17.81 22.66 -14.12
CA GLN A 56 -17.46 23.94 -14.77
C GLN A 56 -16.03 24.38 -14.41
N ALA A 57 -15.61 24.22 -13.15
CA ALA A 57 -14.23 24.53 -12.74
C ALA A 57 -13.18 23.62 -13.42
N MET A 58 -13.55 22.40 -13.81
CA MET A 58 -12.73 21.54 -14.66
C MET A 58 -12.76 22.01 -16.13
N ASP A 59 -13.93 22.38 -16.66
CA ASP A 59 -14.11 22.88 -18.02
C ASP A 59 -13.26 24.14 -18.29
N ASP A 60 -13.32 25.09 -17.35
CA ASP A 60 -12.52 26.32 -17.34
C ASP A 60 -11.01 25.99 -17.38
N LEU A 61 -10.55 25.10 -16.49
CA LEU A 61 -9.15 24.67 -16.42
C LEU A 61 -8.67 23.98 -17.71
N LEU A 62 -9.49 23.10 -18.30
CA LEU A 62 -9.16 22.39 -19.54
C LEU A 62 -9.19 23.30 -20.77
N SER A 63 -9.92 24.42 -20.71
CA SER A 63 -10.10 25.36 -21.84
C SER A 63 -9.10 26.52 -21.81
N ASP A 64 -8.75 27.04 -20.63
CA ASP A 64 -7.78 28.13 -20.46
C ASP A 64 -6.30 27.65 -20.55
N ASN A 65 -6.04 26.35 -20.39
CA ASN A 65 -4.69 25.78 -20.44
C ASN A 65 -4.48 24.92 -21.71
N PRO A 66 -3.78 25.44 -22.75
CA PRO A 66 -3.65 24.76 -24.04
C PRO A 66 -2.86 23.45 -23.99
N VAL A 67 -2.08 23.19 -22.93
CA VAL A 67 -1.44 21.89 -22.73
C VAL A 67 -2.46 20.87 -22.26
N LEU A 68 -3.38 21.25 -21.37
CA LEU A 68 -4.46 20.37 -20.92
C LEU A 68 -5.48 20.13 -22.04
N THR A 69 -5.83 21.16 -22.82
CA THR A 69 -6.68 21.05 -24.00
C THR A 69 -6.12 20.03 -25.00
N TYR A 70 -4.83 20.16 -25.34
CA TYR A 70 -4.16 19.20 -26.22
C TYR A 70 -4.18 17.76 -25.65
N LEU A 71 -3.92 17.59 -24.35
CA LEU A 71 -3.88 16.28 -23.72
C LEU A 71 -5.26 15.59 -23.72
N ILE A 72 -6.35 16.32 -23.46
CA ILE A 72 -7.70 15.73 -23.51
C ILE A 72 -8.15 15.47 -24.96
N GLU A 73 -7.96 16.41 -25.88
CA GLU A 73 -8.33 16.23 -27.29
C GLU A 73 -7.60 15.05 -27.94
N ASP A 74 -6.29 14.91 -27.69
CA ASP A 74 -5.52 13.80 -28.23
C ASP A 74 -5.81 12.47 -27.51
N ALA A 75 -6.20 12.48 -26.22
CA ALA A 75 -6.70 11.28 -25.53
C ALA A 75 -8.03 10.79 -26.12
N CYS A 76 -9.02 11.67 -26.32
CA CYS A 76 -10.30 11.35 -26.97
C CYS A 76 -10.10 10.84 -28.40
N LYS A 77 -9.18 11.45 -29.15
CA LYS A 77 -8.77 10.99 -30.48
C LYS A 77 -8.07 9.63 -30.45
N GLN A 78 -7.21 9.34 -29.46
CA GLN A 78 -6.61 8.02 -29.27
C GLN A 78 -7.66 6.96 -28.88
N ASN A 79 -8.67 7.30 -28.08
CA ASN A 79 -9.85 6.45 -27.83
C ASN A 79 -10.60 6.14 -29.15
N GLY A 80 -10.88 7.16 -29.96
CA GLY A 80 -11.53 7.01 -31.26
C GLY A 80 -10.78 6.09 -32.25
N ASN A 81 -9.44 6.11 -32.24
CA ASN A 81 -8.63 5.21 -33.08
C ASN A 81 -8.87 3.73 -32.78
N ILE A 82 -9.23 3.36 -31.55
CA ILE A 82 -9.55 1.97 -31.17
C ILE A 82 -10.77 1.48 -31.98
N HIS A 83 -11.77 2.35 -32.18
CA HIS A 83 -13.00 2.04 -32.91
C HIS A 83 -12.86 2.03 -34.43
N VAL A 84 -11.85 2.73 -34.98
CA VAL A 84 -11.59 2.78 -36.44
C VAL A 84 -10.69 1.62 -36.90
N SER A 85 -10.19 0.81 -35.95
CA SER A 85 -9.51 -0.45 -36.28
C SER A 85 -10.53 -1.55 -36.61
N ASP A 86 -10.41 -2.18 -37.79
CA ASP A 86 -11.22 -3.34 -38.23
C ASP A 86 -10.86 -4.63 -37.44
N LEU A 87 -10.55 -4.52 -36.16
CA LEU A 87 -10.20 -5.63 -35.27
C LEU A 87 -11.48 -6.18 -34.64
N ALA A 88 -11.82 -7.44 -34.93
CA ALA A 88 -12.92 -8.15 -34.25
C ALA A 88 -12.75 -8.21 -32.71
N ALA A 89 -11.52 -8.02 -32.22
CA ALA A 89 -11.19 -7.82 -30.82
C ALA A 89 -11.80 -6.53 -30.22
N ALA A 90 -11.90 -5.44 -30.99
CA ALA A 90 -12.46 -4.18 -30.55
C ALA A 90 -14.00 -4.24 -30.46
N GLU A 91 -14.66 -4.98 -31.35
CA GLU A 91 -16.10 -5.27 -31.25
C GLU A 91 -16.45 -6.08 -30.00
N ALA A 92 -15.52 -6.91 -29.52
CA ALA A 92 -15.75 -7.78 -28.38
C ALA A 92 -15.77 -7.05 -27.03
N VAL A 93 -15.25 -5.82 -26.92
CA VAL A 93 -15.02 -5.11 -25.64
C VAL A 93 -15.86 -3.84 -25.52
N ASN A 94 -16.68 -3.77 -24.47
CA ASN A 94 -17.44 -2.59 -24.06
C ASN A 94 -16.53 -1.47 -23.49
N PHE A 95 -15.62 -0.94 -24.31
CA PHE A 95 -14.87 0.27 -23.95
C PHE A 95 -15.76 1.52 -24.03
N PRO A 96 -15.60 2.47 -23.09
CA PRO A 96 -16.24 3.79 -23.15
C PRO A 96 -15.84 4.53 -24.42
N ARG A 97 -16.82 5.24 -25.00
CA ARG A 97 -16.63 6.11 -26.16
C ARG A 97 -16.61 7.53 -25.66
N ILE A 98 -15.51 8.23 -25.86
CA ILE A 98 -15.33 9.61 -25.38
C ILE A 98 -14.72 10.37 -26.56
N ALA A 99 -15.57 10.89 -27.44
CA ALA A 99 -15.17 11.57 -28.67
C ALA A 99 -14.69 13.02 -28.42
N SER A 100 -14.98 13.62 -27.26
CA SER A 100 -14.62 15.00 -26.95
C SER A 100 -14.41 15.27 -25.46
N LYS A 101 -13.81 16.43 -25.14
CA LYS A 101 -13.77 17.02 -23.79
C LYS A 101 -15.19 17.19 -23.24
N ASP A 102 -16.09 17.76 -24.03
CA ASP A 102 -17.46 18.10 -23.60
C ASP A 102 -18.29 16.86 -23.25
N GLU A 103 -18.11 15.76 -23.99
CA GLU A 103 -18.76 14.46 -23.70
C GLU A 103 -18.24 13.86 -22.38
N LEU A 104 -16.94 13.93 -22.09
CA LEU A 104 -16.40 13.53 -20.79
C LEU A 104 -17.00 14.35 -19.64
N LEU A 105 -17.09 15.67 -19.83
CA LEU A 105 -17.60 16.58 -18.80
C LEU A 105 -19.11 16.42 -18.58
N GLN A 106 -19.91 16.23 -19.64
CA GLN A 106 -21.34 15.90 -19.50
C GLN A 106 -21.54 14.52 -18.85
N ALA A 107 -20.67 13.55 -19.13
CA ALA A 107 -20.69 12.26 -18.46
C ALA A 107 -20.34 12.41 -16.95
N PHE A 108 -19.31 13.17 -16.59
CA PHE A 108 -19.02 13.51 -15.18
C PHE A 108 -20.21 14.24 -14.51
N ASN A 109 -20.80 15.23 -15.19
CA ASN A 109 -21.96 15.98 -14.71
C ASN A 109 -23.17 15.07 -14.43
N THR A 110 -23.40 14.10 -15.31
CA THR A 110 -24.42 13.06 -15.13
C THR A 110 -24.09 12.17 -13.93
N LEU A 111 -22.84 11.73 -13.78
CA LEU A 111 -22.40 10.86 -12.68
C LEU A 111 -22.50 11.50 -11.29
N LEU A 112 -22.41 12.83 -11.16
CA LEU A 112 -22.64 13.53 -9.88
C LEU A 112 -23.99 13.20 -9.21
N THR A 113 -24.97 12.73 -9.98
CA THR A 113 -26.31 12.34 -9.49
C THR A 113 -26.62 10.84 -9.63
N GLN A 114 -25.61 10.02 -9.93
CA GLN A 114 -25.74 8.56 -10.04
C GLN A 114 -25.17 7.83 -8.82
N THR A 115 -25.89 6.82 -8.35
CA THR A 115 -25.39 5.86 -7.34
C THR A 115 -24.75 4.66 -8.04
N PRO A 116 -23.64 4.09 -7.52
CA PRO A 116 -23.11 2.80 -8.00
C PRO A 116 -24.18 1.72 -8.15
N GLN A 117 -24.14 0.95 -9.24
CA GLN A 117 -25.25 0.09 -9.66
C GLN A 117 -24.91 -1.40 -9.66
N PHE A 118 -25.96 -2.23 -9.68
CA PHE A 118 -25.87 -3.68 -9.81
C PHE A 118 -26.81 -4.14 -10.94
N ILE A 119 -26.40 -3.87 -12.18
CA ILE A 119 -27.18 -4.02 -13.42
C ILE A 119 -27.08 -5.48 -13.91
N ASP A 120 -28.18 -6.07 -14.39
CA ASP A 120 -28.25 -7.45 -14.92
C ASP A 120 -27.63 -8.56 -14.03
N ASN A 121 -27.50 -8.29 -12.71
CA ASN A 121 -26.83 -9.11 -11.68
C ASN A 121 -25.29 -9.03 -11.65
N GLU A 122 -24.68 -8.01 -12.26
CA GLU A 122 -23.26 -7.70 -12.19
C GLU A 122 -23.00 -6.32 -11.55
N LEU A 123 -21.84 -6.19 -10.90
CA LEU A 123 -21.43 -4.95 -10.24
C LEU A 123 -20.92 -3.91 -11.26
N VAL A 124 -21.63 -2.79 -11.37
CA VAL A 124 -21.11 -1.55 -11.98
C VAL A 124 -20.75 -0.60 -10.83
N GLY A 125 -19.67 -0.98 -10.13
CA GLY A 125 -19.26 -0.34 -8.89
C GLY A 125 -18.63 1.03 -9.10
N LEU A 126 -17.62 1.13 -9.96
CA LEU A 126 -16.77 2.32 -10.09
C LEU A 126 -17.17 3.13 -11.35
N PRO A 127 -18.22 3.96 -11.33
CA PRO A 127 -18.74 4.61 -12.53
C PRO A 127 -17.76 5.60 -13.18
N PHE A 128 -16.95 6.32 -12.39
CA PHE A 128 -15.96 7.26 -12.94
C PHE A 128 -14.81 6.48 -13.57
N SER A 129 -14.28 5.43 -12.91
CA SER A 129 -13.28 4.56 -13.52
C SER A 129 -13.80 3.85 -14.77
N ALA A 130 -15.03 3.32 -14.70
CA ALA A 130 -15.69 2.63 -15.80
C ALA A 130 -15.94 3.54 -17.00
N LEU A 131 -15.98 4.86 -16.82
CA LEU A 131 -15.97 5.86 -17.87
C LEU A 131 -14.54 6.19 -18.34
N VAL A 132 -13.62 6.57 -17.45
CA VAL A 132 -12.29 7.07 -17.87
C VAL A 132 -11.38 6.00 -18.45
N VAL A 133 -11.66 4.69 -18.25
CA VAL A 133 -10.90 3.59 -18.88
C VAL A 133 -10.88 3.61 -20.42
N GLY A 134 -11.76 4.41 -21.05
CA GLY A 134 -11.67 4.71 -22.49
C GLY A 134 -10.47 5.58 -22.88
N ILE A 135 -10.02 6.49 -21.99
CA ILE A 135 -8.99 7.51 -22.25
C ILE A 135 -7.77 7.43 -21.33
N ASP A 136 -7.90 6.90 -20.11
CA ASP A 136 -6.82 6.77 -19.13
C ASP A 136 -5.63 5.85 -19.51
N PRO A 137 -5.69 4.92 -20.50
CA PRO A 137 -4.53 4.13 -20.90
C PRO A 137 -3.85 4.72 -22.15
N THR A 138 -4.41 5.80 -22.72
CA THR A 138 -3.77 6.56 -23.81
C THR A 138 -2.57 7.32 -23.24
N GLN A 139 -1.54 7.59 -24.05
CA GLN A 139 -0.36 8.32 -23.56
C GLN A 139 -0.73 9.73 -23.05
N SER A 140 -1.67 10.39 -23.73
CA SER A 140 -2.11 11.75 -23.42
C SER A 140 -3.05 11.77 -22.20
N GLY A 141 -3.97 10.81 -22.08
CA GLY A 141 -4.84 10.66 -20.91
C GLY A 141 -4.09 10.27 -19.64
N MET A 142 -3.20 9.27 -19.71
CA MET A 142 -2.33 8.91 -18.58
C MET A 142 -1.48 10.09 -18.10
N THR A 143 -1.01 10.93 -19.03
CA THR A 143 -0.30 12.18 -18.67
C THR A 143 -1.23 13.17 -17.98
N LEU A 144 -2.45 13.38 -18.48
CA LEU A 144 -3.46 14.27 -17.89
C LEU A 144 -3.85 13.85 -16.46
N PHE A 145 -4.15 12.57 -16.23
CA PHE A 145 -4.51 12.02 -14.92
C PHE A 145 -3.37 12.05 -13.88
N ARG A 146 -2.14 12.41 -14.28
CA ARG A 146 -0.99 12.61 -13.38
C ARG A 146 -0.69 14.07 -13.05
N LEU A 147 -1.43 15.03 -13.60
CA LEU A 147 -1.16 16.45 -13.34
C LEU A 147 -1.84 16.90 -12.03
N PRO A 148 -1.12 17.53 -11.08
CA PRO A 148 -1.69 17.98 -9.80
C PRO A 148 -2.91 18.89 -9.98
N MET A 149 -2.81 19.89 -10.87
CA MET A 149 -3.91 20.82 -11.18
C MET A 149 -5.19 20.14 -11.69
N PHE A 150 -5.06 19.03 -12.42
CA PHE A 150 -6.22 18.25 -12.88
C PHE A 150 -6.82 17.43 -11.74
N ASN A 151 -5.97 16.85 -10.88
CA ASN A 151 -6.44 16.08 -9.73
C ASN A 151 -7.02 16.95 -8.61
N GLU A 152 -6.62 18.22 -8.50
CA GLU A 152 -7.34 19.22 -7.71
C GLU A 152 -8.82 19.30 -8.14
N LYS A 153 -9.09 19.40 -9.45
CA LYS A 153 -10.46 19.49 -9.96
C LYS A 153 -11.22 18.16 -10.01
N MET A 154 -10.52 17.03 -10.13
CA MET A 154 -11.15 15.73 -9.84
C MET A 154 -11.50 15.57 -8.36
N SER A 155 -10.70 16.13 -7.43
CA SER A 155 -11.06 16.17 -6.01
C SER A 155 -12.34 16.97 -5.79
N ASP A 156 -12.46 18.16 -6.39
CA ASP A 156 -13.68 18.98 -6.32
C ASP A 156 -14.92 18.20 -6.82
N ILE A 157 -14.82 17.54 -7.98
CA ILE A 157 -15.90 16.70 -8.57
C ILE A 157 -16.25 15.51 -7.67
N LEU A 158 -15.25 14.79 -7.16
CA LEU A 158 -15.49 13.60 -6.33
C LEU A 158 -16.02 13.94 -4.94
N ASN A 159 -15.70 15.11 -4.39
CA ASN A 159 -16.28 15.61 -3.14
C ASN A 159 -17.76 16.04 -3.32
N GLU A 160 -18.11 16.63 -4.46
CA GLU A 160 -19.50 16.91 -4.81
C GLU A 160 -20.30 15.60 -4.96
N TRP A 161 -19.75 14.60 -5.66
CA TRP A 161 -20.36 13.27 -5.76
C TRP A 161 -20.50 12.57 -4.39
N ASN A 162 -19.47 12.61 -3.55
CA ASN A 162 -19.51 12.03 -2.21
C ASN A 162 -20.58 12.70 -1.33
N THR A 163 -20.87 13.98 -1.56
CA THR A 163 -21.98 14.71 -0.91
C THR A 163 -23.35 14.18 -1.38
N TYR A 164 -23.53 13.91 -2.68
CA TYR A 164 -24.71 13.22 -3.19
C TYR A 164 -24.87 11.81 -2.60
N LEU A 165 -23.79 11.01 -2.56
CA LEU A 165 -23.78 9.65 -1.98
C LEU A 165 -24.02 9.63 -0.46
N GLY A 166 -23.71 10.73 0.24
CA GLY A 166 -24.11 10.95 1.64
C GLY A 166 -25.60 11.23 1.82
N SER A 167 -26.27 11.76 0.79
CA SER A 167 -27.68 12.18 0.84
C SER A 167 -28.67 11.02 0.64
N SER A 168 -29.91 11.20 1.11
CA SER A 168 -30.99 10.23 0.88
C SER A 168 -31.43 10.11 -0.58
N ALA A 169 -31.05 11.04 -1.46
CA ALA A 169 -31.32 10.92 -2.90
C ALA A 169 -30.57 9.74 -3.54
N SER A 170 -29.50 9.25 -2.91
CA SER A 170 -28.69 8.12 -3.40
C SER A 170 -29.27 6.74 -3.05
N ASN A 171 -30.25 6.63 -2.15
CA ASN A 171 -30.74 5.33 -1.64
C ASN A 171 -31.71 4.57 -2.57
N TRP A 172 -32.02 5.12 -3.75
CA TRP A 172 -32.97 4.55 -4.71
C TRP A 172 -32.64 3.11 -5.13
N VAL A 173 -31.34 2.75 -5.15
CA VAL A 173 -30.83 1.40 -5.41
C VAL A 173 -31.23 0.35 -4.36
N PHE A 174 -31.78 0.78 -3.22
CA PHE A 174 -32.35 -0.05 -2.15
C PHE A 174 -33.89 0.09 -2.05
N GLY A 175 -34.55 0.70 -3.03
CA GLY A 175 -35.99 0.96 -3.00
C GLY A 175 -36.89 -0.26 -3.21
N THR A 176 -36.44 -1.23 -4.04
CA THR A 176 -37.25 -2.38 -4.46
C THR A 176 -36.56 -3.71 -4.18
N GLU A 177 -37.23 -4.61 -3.46
CA GLU A 177 -36.73 -5.97 -3.19
C GLU A 177 -36.59 -6.79 -4.49
N GLY A 178 -35.42 -7.41 -4.70
CA GLY A 178 -35.13 -8.22 -5.88
C GLY A 178 -34.49 -7.46 -7.06
N GLU A 179 -34.48 -6.13 -7.03
CA GLU A 179 -33.84 -5.27 -8.04
C GLU A 179 -32.49 -4.74 -7.55
N GLN A 180 -31.59 -4.36 -8.47
CA GLN A 180 -30.32 -3.69 -8.18
C GLN A 180 -29.55 -4.39 -7.02
N TRP A 181 -29.21 -3.64 -5.97
CA TRP A 181 -28.45 -4.12 -4.81
C TRP A 181 -29.28 -5.00 -3.86
N LEU A 182 -30.60 -5.10 -4.08
CA LEU A 182 -31.47 -6.04 -3.39
C LEU A 182 -31.77 -7.30 -4.22
N SER A 183 -31.14 -7.46 -5.38
CA SER A 183 -31.18 -8.71 -6.15
C SER A 183 -30.58 -9.89 -5.38
N SER A 184 -31.07 -11.09 -5.65
CA SER A 184 -30.56 -12.33 -5.03
C SER A 184 -29.06 -12.56 -5.28
N ALA A 185 -28.54 -12.04 -6.40
CA ALA A 185 -27.12 -12.07 -6.71
C ALA A 185 -26.32 -11.09 -5.86
N ALA A 186 -26.72 -9.80 -5.81
CA ALA A 186 -26.08 -8.80 -4.95
C ALA A 186 -26.04 -9.26 -3.50
N LYS A 187 -27.20 -9.65 -2.94
CA LYS A 187 -27.33 -10.10 -1.55
C LYS A 187 -26.42 -11.26 -1.20
N LYS A 188 -26.25 -12.21 -2.12
CA LYS A 188 -25.37 -13.38 -1.95
C LYS A 188 -23.89 -13.00 -2.04
N SER A 189 -23.48 -12.23 -3.04
CA SER A 189 -22.08 -11.82 -3.23
C SER A 189 -21.60 -10.90 -2.09
N TYR A 190 -22.50 -10.05 -1.57
CA TYR A 190 -22.23 -9.15 -0.46
C TYR A 190 -22.48 -9.74 0.93
N GLN A 191 -23.07 -10.93 1.11
CA GLN A 191 -23.41 -11.51 2.42
C GLN A 191 -24.34 -10.60 3.26
N PHE A 192 -25.49 -10.21 2.70
CA PHE A 192 -26.41 -9.22 3.31
C PHE A 192 -26.94 -9.59 4.70
N GLU A 193 -26.83 -10.85 5.11
CA GLU A 193 -27.19 -11.34 6.43
C GLU A 193 -26.29 -10.85 7.57
N VAL A 194 -25.01 -10.49 7.32
CA VAL A 194 -24.07 -10.08 8.39
C VAL A 194 -24.05 -8.57 8.68
N TRP A 195 -24.55 -7.73 7.77
CA TRP A 195 -24.44 -6.26 7.89
C TRP A 195 -25.57 -5.62 8.67
N GLN A 196 -25.23 -4.63 9.49
CA GLN A 196 -26.20 -3.74 10.10
C GLN A 196 -26.91 -2.93 9.01
N LYS A 197 -28.21 -2.74 9.21
CA LYS A 197 -29.08 -1.87 8.42
C LYS A 197 -29.42 -0.63 9.24
N ASP A 198 -29.76 0.45 8.55
CA ASP A 198 -30.31 1.65 9.20
C ASP A 198 -31.80 1.46 9.52
N SER A 199 -32.47 0.59 8.76
CA SER A 199 -33.92 0.34 8.82
C SER A 199 -34.24 -1.14 8.58
N GLU A 200 -35.24 -1.66 9.31
CA GLU A 200 -35.78 -3.02 9.07
C GLU A 200 -36.77 -3.09 7.89
N THR A 201 -37.23 -1.94 7.40
CA THR A 201 -38.09 -1.79 6.21
C THR A 201 -37.35 -1.09 5.08
N LEU A 202 -37.83 -1.22 3.83
CA LEU A 202 -37.20 -0.56 2.68
C LEU A 202 -37.36 0.99 2.73
N PRO A 203 -36.36 1.77 2.27
CA PRO A 203 -35.00 1.32 1.95
C PRO A 203 -34.21 0.96 3.22
N TYR A 204 -33.45 -0.13 3.18
CA TYR A 204 -32.72 -0.64 4.36
C TYR A 204 -31.56 0.25 4.83
N TRP A 205 -31.04 1.09 3.93
CA TRP A 205 -30.00 2.08 4.21
C TRP A 205 -30.47 3.46 3.78
N THR A 206 -30.17 4.46 4.59
CA THR A 206 -30.62 5.84 4.43
C THR A 206 -29.92 6.57 3.29
N SER A 207 -28.67 6.23 2.98
CA SER A 207 -27.91 6.72 1.82
C SER A 207 -26.91 5.67 1.33
N TRP A 208 -26.27 5.93 0.19
CA TRP A 208 -25.23 5.05 -0.32
C TRP A 208 -24.01 4.97 0.62
N ASN A 209 -23.61 6.10 1.20
CA ASN A 209 -22.52 6.15 2.19
C ASN A 209 -22.91 5.67 3.60
N SER A 210 -24.15 5.19 3.84
CA SER A 210 -24.46 4.34 5.01
C SER A 210 -24.39 2.84 4.69
N PHE A 211 -24.65 2.44 3.43
CA PHE A 211 -24.43 1.07 2.97
C PHE A 211 -22.95 0.74 2.70
N PHE A 212 -22.19 1.61 2.03
CA PHE A 212 -20.85 1.24 1.59
C PHE A 212 -19.90 0.95 2.77
N PRO A 213 -19.73 1.87 3.75
CA PRO A 213 -19.09 1.58 5.02
C PRO A 213 -20.12 1.07 6.06
N ARG A 214 -21.05 0.18 5.69
CA ARG A 214 -21.96 -0.52 6.64
C ARG A 214 -21.18 -1.19 7.78
N GLN A 215 -21.77 -1.23 8.97
CA GLN A 215 -21.23 -2.00 10.12
C GLN A 215 -21.65 -3.48 10.08
N PHE A 216 -21.01 -4.34 10.88
CA PHE A 216 -21.51 -5.69 11.17
C PHE A 216 -22.66 -5.65 12.19
N LYS A 217 -23.64 -6.56 12.10
CA LYS A 217 -24.68 -6.73 13.15
C LYS A 217 -24.09 -7.22 14.47
N ASP A 218 -23.19 -8.19 14.35
CA ASP A 218 -22.41 -8.75 15.44
C ASP A 218 -20.96 -8.75 14.97
N LYS A 219 -20.19 -7.79 15.48
CA LYS A 219 -18.79 -7.58 15.15
C LYS A 219 -17.94 -8.80 15.52
N ASP A 220 -18.12 -9.30 16.74
CA ASP A 220 -17.23 -10.29 17.34
C ASP A 220 -17.50 -11.70 16.81
N ALA A 221 -18.75 -12.02 16.45
CA ALA A 221 -19.09 -13.23 15.71
C ALA A 221 -18.64 -13.17 14.23
N SER A 222 -18.68 -12.00 13.60
CA SER A 222 -18.30 -11.86 12.19
C SER A 222 -16.78 -11.79 11.97
N ARG A 223 -16.06 -11.12 12.87
CA ARG A 223 -14.63 -10.78 12.75
C ARG A 223 -13.95 -10.76 14.13
N PRO A 224 -13.78 -11.93 14.78
CA PRO A 224 -13.12 -12.02 16.08
C PRO A 224 -11.65 -11.59 16.00
N VAL A 225 -11.23 -10.73 16.93
CA VAL A 225 -9.87 -10.16 16.96
C VAL A 225 -8.86 -11.17 17.54
N ALA A 226 -7.89 -11.59 16.74
CA ALA A 226 -6.89 -12.58 17.15
C ALA A 226 -5.93 -12.04 18.23
N ALA A 227 -5.93 -12.69 19.40
CA ALA A 227 -5.11 -12.36 20.57
C ALA A 227 -5.16 -10.86 20.93
N ALA A 228 -6.37 -10.32 21.09
CA ALA A 228 -6.64 -8.88 21.26
C ALA A 228 -5.74 -8.17 22.30
N ASP A 229 -5.36 -8.88 23.36
CA ASP A 229 -4.53 -8.42 24.49
C ASP A 229 -3.01 -8.44 24.23
N SER A 230 -2.53 -9.02 23.13
CA SER A 230 -1.09 -9.16 22.84
C SER A 230 -0.68 -8.68 21.45
N ASN A 231 0.32 -7.80 21.39
CA ASN A 231 0.91 -7.30 20.15
C ASN A 231 1.90 -8.28 19.50
N ARG A 232 2.26 -9.39 20.17
CA ARG A 232 3.06 -10.45 19.54
C ARG A 232 2.37 -11.01 18.28
N ILE A 233 1.04 -10.95 18.24
CA ILE A 233 0.23 -11.21 17.04
C ILE A 233 -0.25 -9.87 16.47
N VAL A 234 0.07 -9.62 15.20
CA VAL A 234 -0.45 -8.50 14.41
C VAL A 234 -1.68 -8.98 13.64
N VAL A 235 -2.73 -8.16 13.61
CA VAL A 235 -3.97 -8.46 12.87
C VAL A 235 -4.14 -7.59 11.63
N SER A 236 -4.91 -8.09 10.66
CA SER A 236 -5.26 -7.31 9.47
C SER A 236 -6.09 -6.10 9.86
N ALA A 237 -5.71 -4.94 9.32
CA ALA A 237 -6.42 -3.69 9.51
C ALA A 237 -7.73 -3.63 8.70
N ASN A 238 -7.95 -4.53 7.73
CA ASN A 238 -9.09 -4.51 6.81
C ASN A 238 -9.53 -5.92 6.37
N ASP A 239 -10.73 -6.03 5.82
CA ASP A 239 -11.09 -7.15 4.95
C ASP A 239 -10.46 -6.95 3.57
N GLY A 240 -9.93 -8.00 2.96
CA GLY A 240 -9.31 -7.91 1.64
C GLY A 240 -8.57 -9.17 1.21
N SER A 241 -7.56 -8.99 0.36
CA SER A 241 -6.55 -10.01 0.04
C SER A 241 -5.16 -9.40 0.10
N LEU A 242 -4.17 -10.16 0.57
CA LEU A 242 -2.76 -9.77 0.48
C LEU A 242 -2.38 -9.61 -1.00
N PHE A 243 -1.87 -8.42 -1.35
CA PHE A 243 -1.29 -8.13 -2.66
C PHE A 243 0.22 -8.40 -2.68
N ARG A 244 0.95 -7.88 -1.69
CA ARG A 244 2.40 -8.06 -1.54
C ARG A 244 2.81 -7.79 -0.10
N TRP A 245 3.89 -8.41 0.35
CA TRP A 245 4.68 -7.88 1.47
C TRP A 245 6.14 -7.70 1.07
N ASP A 246 6.89 -6.88 1.81
CA ASP A 246 8.32 -6.69 1.62
C ASP A 246 9.06 -6.45 2.95
N GLU A 247 10.38 -6.61 2.95
CA GLU A 247 11.25 -6.44 4.12
C GLU A 247 12.60 -5.81 3.76
N ASN A 248 13.16 -5.02 4.68
CA ASN A 248 14.28 -4.11 4.42
C ASN A 248 13.93 -3.02 3.41
N ILE A 249 12.75 -2.41 3.56
CA ILE A 249 12.30 -1.31 2.70
C ILE A 249 13.21 -0.07 2.84
N ALA A 250 13.54 0.55 1.70
CA ALA A 250 14.53 1.61 1.62
C ALA A 250 13.95 2.99 1.94
N ALA A 251 14.79 3.88 2.48
CA ALA A 251 14.47 5.29 2.69
C ALA A 251 14.04 6.00 1.39
N GLN A 252 14.64 5.61 0.25
CA GLN A 252 14.31 6.08 -1.09
C GLN A 252 14.56 4.96 -2.11
N ASP A 253 13.67 4.76 -3.08
CA ASP A 253 13.77 3.71 -4.11
C ASP A 253 13.07 4.08 -5.44
N VAL A 254 13.34 3.33 -6.51
CA VAL A 254 12.82 3.58 -7.87
C VAL A 254 11.43 2.95 -8.07
N PHE A 255 10.42 3.55 -7.44
CA PHE A 255 9.08 2.98 -7.36
C PHE A 255 8.27 2.98 -8.68
N TRP A 256 8.64 3.80 -9.67
CA TRP A 256 7.97 3.93 -10.96
C TRP A 256 8.49 2.99 -12.06
N PHE A 257 9.39 2.07 -11.73
CA PHE A 257 10.01 1.14 -12.68
C PHE A 257 9.53 -0.31 -12.47
N LYS A 258 10.21 -1.28 -13.09
CA LYS A 258 9.91 -2.71 -12.90
C LYS A 258 9.90 -3.10 -11.43
N ASP A 259 9.05 -4.07 -11.10
CA ASP A 259 8.81 -4.60 -9.75
C ASP A 259 8.31 -3.60 -8.70
N MET A 260 8.14 -2.31 -9.02
CA MET A 260 7.50 -1.26 -8.18
C MET A 260 7.92 -1.32 -6.71
N LEU A 261 9.17 -0.92 -6.44
CA LEU A 261 9.75 -0.96 -5.10
C LEU A 261 9.15 0.12 -4.19
N TYR A 262 9.09 -0.14 -2.88
CA TYR A 262 8.46 0.77 -1.91
C TYR A 262 9.46 1.83 -1.43
N SER A 263 9.34 3.05 -1.96
CA SER A 263 10.14 4.21 -1.55
C SER A 263 9.52 4.92 -0.34
N LEU A 264 10.16 4.87 0.83
CA LEU A 264 9.62 5.50 2.05
C LEU A 264 9.50 7.02 1.94
N SER A 265 10.45 7.70 1.29
CA SER A 265 10.41 9.15 1.04
C SER A 265 9.18 9.63 0.29
N ASP A 266 8.55 8.74 -0.47
CA ASP A 266 7.40 9.06 -1.32
C ASP A 266 6.10 8.58 -0.67
N ILE A 267 6.10 7.43 0.02
CA ILE A 267 4.96 6.99 0.84
C ILE A 267 4.72 7.96 2.01
N LEU A 268 5.78 8.37 2.70
CA LEU A 268 5.76 9.21 3.89
C LEU A 268 6.15 10.65 3.53
N SER A 269 5.27 11.31 2.77
CA SER A 269 5.40 12.72 2.37
C SER A 269 4.03 13.40 2.27
N SER A 270 4.03 14.73 2.16
CA SER A 270 2.86 15.51 1.77
C SER A 270 3.28 16.82 1.08
N GLU A 271 2.56 17.20 0.03
CA GLU A 271 2.68 18.53 -0.61
C GLU A 271 2.14 19.66 0.29
N LEU A 272 1.44 19.34 1.38
CA LEU A 272 0.94 20.30 2.36
C LEU A 272 2.01 20.55 3.45
N PRO A 273 2.57 21.78 3.57
CA PRO A 273 3.74 22.02 4.43
C PRO A 273 3.54 21.66 5.90
N ASP A 274 2.35 21.90 6.47
CA ASP A 274 2.05 21.57 7.87
C ASP A 274 2.01 20.05 8.11
N GLN A 275 1.58 19.27 7.11
CA GLN A 275 1.60 17.81 7.18
C GLN A 275 3.03 17.27 7.02
N GLN A 276 3.79 17.79 6.05
CA GLN A 276 5.20 17.41 5.88
C GLN A 276 6.02 17.71 7.15
N LYS A 277 5.77 18.85 7.80
CA LYS A 277 6.44 19.20 9.06
C LYS A 277 6.21 18.16 10.16
N ILE A 278 5.00 17.59 10.27
CA ILE A 278 4.71 16.52 11.24
C ILE A 278 5.49 15.25 10.90
N ILE A 279 5.59 14.90 9.61
CA ILE A 279 6.37 13.75 9.12
C ILE A 279 7.87 13.93 9.43
N ASP A 280 8.40 15.13 9.21
CA ASP A 280 9.81 15.49 9.45
C ASP A 280 10.15 15.54 10.96
N ASP A 281 9.31 16.21 11.76
CA ASP A 281 9.47 16.33 13.22
C ASP A 281 9.52 14.95 13.90
N HIS A 282 8.67 14.02 13.45
CA HIS A 282 8.65 12.64 13.95
C HIS A 282 9.62 11.69 13.22
N LYS A 283 10.35 12.16 12.20
CA LYS A 283 11.33 11.40 11.41
C LYS A 283 10.81 10.06 10.89
N LEU A 284 9.62 10.06 10.27
CA LEU A 284 8.95 8.79 9.93
C LEU A 284 9.77 7.91 8.97
N ILE A 285 10.53 8.51 8.05
CA ILE A 285 11.43 7.77 7.14
C ILE A 285 12.51 7.02 7.95
N ASP A 286 13.17 7.67 8.92
CA ASP A 286 14.17 7.03 9.79
C ASP A 286 13.55 5.89 10.60
N LEU A 287 12.35 6.09 11.17
CA LEU A 287 11.67 5.10 12.03
C LEU A 287 11.30 3.80 11.29
N PHE A 288 11.01 3.88 9.99
CA PHE A 288 10.53 2.75 9.17
C PHE A 288 11.54 2.21 8.16
N THR A 289 12.71 2.86 8.00
CA THR A 289 13.81 2.35 7.16
C THR A 289 14.29 0.98 7.66
N ASP A 290 14.66 0.11 6.73
CA ASP A 290 14.88 -1.33 6.91
C ASP A 290 13.66 -2.12 7.44
N GLY A 291 12.50 -1.47 7.60
CA GLY A 291 11.27 -2.08 8.09
C GLY A 291 10.65 -3.11 7.14
N SER A 292 9.44 -3.53 7.47
CA SER A 292 8.64 -4.40 6.60
C SER A 292 7.30 -3.78 6.28
N ILE A 293 6.78 -4.05 5.07
CA ILE A 293 5.50 -3.54 4.59
C ILE A 293 4.59 -4.69 4.19
N PHE A 294 3.29 -4.60 4.49
CA PHE A 294 2.27 -5.58 4.13
C PHE A 294 1.09 -4.85 3.51
N GLN A 295 0.86 -5.03 2.21
CA GLN A 295 -0.18 -4.33 1.45
C GLN A 295 -1.29 -5.27 1.01
N THR A 296 -2.54 -4.89 1.29
CA THR A 296 -3.75 -5.60 0.89
C THR A 296 -4.55 -4.80 -0.14
N TYR A 297 -5.34 -5.53 -0.94
CA TYR A 297 -6.39 -5.00 -1.80
C TYR A 297 -7.77 -5.23 -1.18
N LEU A 298 -8.64 -4.21 -1.22
CA LEU A 298 -10.05 -4.29 -0.84
C LEU A 298 -10.90 -4.31 -2.11
N ASN A 299 -11.50 -5.46 -2.43
CA ASN A 299 -12.53 -5.52 -3.46
C ASN A 299 -13.82 -4.83 -2.99
N PRO A 300 -14.69 -4.34 -3.89
CA PRO A 300 -15.92 -3.63 -3.51
C PRO A 300 -16.91 -4.43 -2.65
N TYR A 301 -16.73 -5.75 -2.46
CA TYR A 301 -17.56 -6.60 -1.59
C TYR A 301 -17.11 -6.58 -0.14
N ASN A 302 -15.88 -6.14 0.14
CA ASN A 302 -15.29 -6.17 1.47
C ASN A 302 -15.96 -5.20 2.47
N PHE A 303 -15.59 -5.35 3.74
CA PHE A 303 -15.84 -4.37 4.77
C PHE A 303 -14.85 -3.21 4.61
N HIS A 304 -15.30 -2.08 4.04
CA HIS A 304 -14.48 -0.90 3.79
C HIS A 304 -14.32 0.00 5.03
N ARG A 305 -14.19 -0.62 6.22
CA ARG A 305 -13.70 0.05 7.42
C ARG A 305 -12.38 -0.54 7.91
N TRP A 306 -11.63 0.28 8.64
CA TRP A 306 -10.28 -0.02 9.15
C TRP A 306 -10.16 -0.13 10.67
N TRP A 307 -9.48 -1.16 11.18
CA TRP A 307 -9.27 -1.38 12.62
C TRP A 307 -7.80 -1.36 13.01
N CYS A 308 -7.50 -0.91 14.23
CA CYS A 308 -6.13 -0.83 14.76
C CYS A 308 -5.47 -2.23 14.78
N PRO A 309 -4.32 -2.44 14.11
CA PRO A 309 -3.68 -3.75 13.96
C PRO A 309 -2.92 -4.21 15.22
N VAL A 310 -2.70 -3.30 16.17
CA VAL A 310 -1.96 -3.43 17.43
C VAL A 310 -2.58 -2.57 18.52
N ASN A 311 -2.26 -2.86 19.78
CA ASN A 311 -2.52 -1.99 20.93
C ASN A 311 -1.38 -0.98 21.07
N GLY A 312 -1.68 0.28 21.39
CA GLY A 312 -0.66 1.30 21.60
C GLY A 312 -1.21 2.72 21.68
N GLN A 313 -0.37 3.71 21.46
CA GLN A 313 -0.75 5.12 21.42
C GLN A 313 -0.62 5.70 20.01
N VAL A 314 -1.57 6.50 19.58
CA VAL A 314 -1.47 7.26 18.33
C VAL A 314 -0.42 8.37 18.48
N LEU A 315 0.53 8.44 17.55
CA LEU A 315 1.73 9.29 17.67
C LEU A 315 1.48 10.78 17.39
N PHE A 316 0.50 11.09 16.55
CA PHE A 316 0.05 12.43 16.15
C PHE A 316 -1.35 12.31 15.52
N ASP A 317 -2.07 13.43 15.37
CA ASP A 317 -3.39 13.45 14.73
C ASP A 317 -3.31 12.94 13.27
N PRO A 318 -4.09 11.90 12.88
CA PRO A 318 -3.95 11.26 11.57
C PRO A 318 -4.03 12.20 10.37
N LEU A 319 -3.07 12.08 9.46
CA LEU A 319 -2.97 12.94 8.28
C LEU A 319 -3.76 12.33 7.12
N ALA A 320 -4.64 13.10 6.48
CA ALA A 320 -5.18 12.78 5.17
C ALA A 320 -4.37 13.56 4.11
N VAL A 321 -3.51 12.86 3.37
CA VAL A 321 -2.59 13.42 2.37
C VAL A 321 -3.27 13.45 1.00
N PRO A 322 -3.41 14.62 0.35
CA PRO A 322 -3.89 14.71 -1.02
C PRO A 322 -2.98 13.96 -2.02
N GLY A 323 -3.53 13.54 -3.14
CA GLY A 323 -2.77 12.87 -4.19
C GLY A 323 -3.64 12.61 -5.42
N TYR A 324 -3.15 11.75 -6.32
CA TYR A 324 -3.88 11.44 -7.54
C TYR A 324 -5.00 10.41 -7.32
N PHE A 325 -5.97 10.42 -8.24
CA PHE A 325 -7.14 9.56 -8.21
C PHE A 325 -6.98 8.44 -9.26
N PHE A 326 -7.13 8.78 -10.54
CA PHE A 326 -7.12 7.86 -11.69
C PHE A 326 -5.71 7.58 -12.24
N ASN A 327 -4.68 7.74 -11.41
CA ASN A 327 -3.31 7.41 -11.80
C ASN A 327 -3.08 5.89 -11.71
N LYS A 328 -2.31 5.36 -12.66
CA LYS A 328 -1.84 3.96 -12.73
C LYS A 328 -0.59 3.88 -13.61
N LEU A 329 0.16 2.77 -13.56
CA LEU A 329 1.24 2.51 -14.51
C LEU A 329 0.70 2.06 -15.87
N VAL A 330 1.40 2.42 -16.95
CA VAL A 330 1.12 1.88 -18.28
C VAL A 330 1.70 0.47 -18.38
N ILE A 331 0.81 -0.52 -18.36
CA ILE A 331 1.14 -1.95 -18.51
C ILE A 331 0.19 -2.61 -19.52
N PRO A 332 0.50 -3.80 -20.07
CA PRO A 332 -0.34 -4.50 -21.05
C PRO A 332 -1.68 -5.07 -20.53
N ASP A 333 -2.26 -4.49 -19.48
CA ASP A 333 -3.59 -4.81 -18.94
C ASP A 333 -4.34 -3.50 -18.64
N PHE A 334 -5.06 -3.00 -19.64
CA PHE A 334 -5.64 -1.64 -19.67
C PHE A 334 -6.65 -1.42 -18.53
N ALA A 335 -7.44 -2.45 -18.21
CA ALA A 335 -8.48 -2.42 -17.18
C ALA A 335 -7.97 -2.90 -15.81
N GLY A 336 -6.92 -3.73 -15.74
CA GLY A 336 -6.33 -4.20 -14.49
C GLY A 336 -5.24 -3.30 -13.92
N ALA A 337 -4.70 -2.37 -14.73
CA ALA A 337 -3.56 -1.53 -14.39
C ALA A 337 -3.66 -0.85 -13.02
N THR A 338 -4.83 -0.40 -12.56
CA THR A 338 -4.99 0.24 -11.24
C THR A 338 -4.75 -0.75 -10.09
N THR A 339 -5.31 -1.96 -10.15
CA THR A 339 -5.03 -3.01 -9.14
C THR A 339 -3.61 -3.57 -9.29
N ALA A 340 -3.09 -3.69 -10.52
CA ALA A 340 -1.71 -4.12 -10.73
C ALA A 340 -0.68 -3.11 -10.20
N SER A 341 -1.01 -1.82 -10.16
CA SER A 341 -0.13 -0.72 -9.73
C SER A 341 -0.08 -0.51 -8.21
N LEU A 342 -0.70 -1.36 -7.38
CA LEU A 342 -0.86 -1.10 -5.93
C LEU A 342 0.39 -0.56 -5.20
N PRO A 343 1.63 -1.05 -5.44
CA PRO A 343 2.81 -0.50 -4.79
C PRO A 343 3.08 0.93 -5.24
N TYR A 344 3.08 1.19 -6.55
CA TYR A 344 3.23 2.52 -7.17
C TYR A 344 2.19 3.52 -6.65
N LEU A 345 0.93 3.09 -6.50
CA LEU A 345 -0.14 3.96 -5.97
C LEU A 345 0.15 4.44 -4.55
N ALA A 346 0.83 3.63 -3.71
CA ALA A 346 1.09 3.97 -2.31
C ALA A 346 2.05 5.17 -2.13
N GLN A 347 2.77 5.58 -3.18
CA GLN A 347 3.61 6.78 -3.19
C GLN A 347 2.84 8.04 -3.65
N VAL A 348 1.82 7.88 -4.49
CA VAL A 348 1.33 8.99 -5.34
C VAL A 348 -0.17 9.29 -5.19
N ASN A 349 -0.98 8.33 -4.77
CA ASN A 349 -2.41 8.54 -4.58
C ASN A 349 -2.73 9.23 -3.24
N ALA A 350 -3.96 9.72 -3.13
CA ALA A 350 -4.51 10.20 -1.87
C ALA A 350 -4.44 9.08 -0.81
N ARG A 351 -3.87 9.38 0.37
CA ARG A 351 -3.54 8.36 1.38
C ARG A 351 -3.62 8.90 2.79
N GLY A 352 -3.95 8.05 3.75
CA GLY A 352 -3.84 8.38 5.17
C GLY A 352 -2.45 8.05 5.70
N ILE A 353 -1.98 8.80 6.69
CA ILE A 353 -0.82 8.46 7.51
C ILE A 353 -1.22 8.52 8.98
N MET A 354 -1.24 7.36 9.63
CA MET A 354 -1.46 7.23 11.07
C MET A 354 -0.41 6.29 11.66
N VAL A 355 0.29 6.73 12.71
CA VAL A 355 1.34 5.92 13.36
C VAL A 355 0.91 5.55 14.78
N ILE A 356 1.02 4.27 15.13
CA ILE A 356 0.78 3.74 16.48
C ILE A 356 2.12 3.34 17.10
N LYS A 357 2.47 3.93 18.25
CA LYS A 357 3.56 3.46 19.11
C LYS A 357 3.03 2.33 20.01
N THR A 358 3.60 1.14 19.88
CA THR A 358 3.30 0.01 20.78
C THR A 358 4.20 0.07 22.03
N PRO A 359 3.84 -0.60 23.14
CA PRO A 359 4.69 -0.70 24.32
C PRO A 359 5.82 -1.73 24.18
N ASP A 360 5.77 -2.62 23.18
CA ASP A 360 6.55 -3.86 23.13
C ASP A 360 7.12 -4.24 21.75
N TYR A 361 6.58 -3.71 20.65
CA TYR A 361 7.03 -3.98 19.28
C TYR A 361 7.13 -2.68 18.44
N GLY A 362 7.80 -1.66 18.98
CA GLY A 362 8.15 -0.44 18.26
C GLY A 362 6.94 0.31 17.69
N TYR A 363 7.07 0.78 16.45
CA TYR A 363 6.07 1.61 15.76
C TYR A 363 5.44 0.87 14.57
N VAL A 364 4.16 1.14 14.33
CA VAL A 364 3.39 0.65 13.17
C VAL A 364 2.73 1.82 12.44
N CYS A 365 3.04 2.00 11.16
CA CYS A 365 2.33 2.93 10.28
C CYS A 365 1.14 2.24 9.62
N CYS A 366 0.01 2.95 9.57
CA CYS A 366 -1.25 2.54 8.99
C CYS A 366 -1.58 3.48 7.83
N ILE A 367 -1.53 2.94 6.60
CA ILE A 367 -1.73 3.68 5.35
C ILE A 367 -3.00 3.16 4.65
N PRO A 368 -4.20 3.70 4.95
CA PRO A 368 -5.33 3.57 4.04
C PRO A 368 -5.00 4.29 2.74
N LEU A 369 -5.17 3.62 1.60
CA LEU A 369 -4.76 4.11 0.29
C LEU A 369 -5.96 4.24 -0.65
N GLY A 370 -6.17 5.45 -1.17
CA GLY A 370 -7.19 5.75 -2.14
C GLY A 370 -6.82 5.30 -3.57
N MET A 371 -7.84 4.99 -4.36
CA MET A 371 -7.69 4.48 -5.74
C MET A 371 -8.84 4.99 -6.59
N SER A 372 -8.60 5.62 -7.74
CA SER A 372 -9.68 6.19 -8.56
C SER A 372 -10.63 7.09 -7.75
N GLU A 373 -11.95 7.00 -7.95
CA GLU A 373 -12.96 7.70 -7.14
C GLU A 373 -12.92 7.37 -5.62
N VAL A 374 -12.21 6.32 -5.23
CA VAL A 374 -12.19 5.73 -3.88
C VAL A 374 -11.15 6.39 -3.00
N SER A 375 -11.26 7.71 -2.82
CA SER A 375 -10.18 8.51 -2.23
C SER A 375 -10.61 9.37 -1.04
N SER A 376 -11.85 9.23 -0.58
CA SER A 376 -12.32 9.81 0.68
C SER A 376 -11.86 8.96 1.87
N ILE A 377 -10.97 9.51 2.70
CA ILE A 377 -10.33 8.85 3.85
C ILE A 377 -10.69 9.64 5.12
N VAL A 378 -11.69 9.16 5.88
CA VAL A 378 -12.38 9.98 6.90
C VAL A 378 -12.14 9.41 8.31
N PHE A 379 -10.94 9.58 8.86
CA PHE A 379 -10.50 9.00 10.15
C PHE A 379 -11.53 9.17 11.28
N ASP A 380 -11.60 8.19 12.20
CA ASP A 380 -12.51 8.27 13.34
C ASP A 380 -12.02 9.35 14.33
N ALA A 381 -12.95 10.18 14.82
CA ALA A 381 -12.64 11.27 15.74
C ALA A 381 -12.05 10.79 17.09
N ALA A 382 -12.22 9.51 17.44
CA ALA A 382 -11.57 8.90 18.59
C ALA A 382 -10.08 8.59 18.38
N MET A 383 -9.49 8.90 17.22
CA MET A 383 -8.03 8.87 16.98
C MET A 383 -7.33 10.22 17.20
N THR A 384 -8.08 11.31 17.36
CA THR A 384 -7.54 12.67 17.56
C THR A 384 -7.12 12.88 19.02
N GLY A 385 -6.05 13.64 19.26
CA GLY A 385 -5.52 13.95 20.59
C GLY A 385 -4.56 12.89 21.17
N ASN A 386 -3.79 12.21 20.31
CA ASN A 386 -2.80 11.18 20.67
C ASN A 386 -3.33 10.06 21.63
N PRO A 387 -4.52 9.48 21.39
CA PRO A 387 -5.17 8.56 22.32
C PRO A 387 -4.47 7.20 22.43
N GLN A 388 -4.77 6.47 23.50
CA GLN A 388 -4.51 5.03 23.60
C GLN A 388 -5.58 4.28 22.81
N VAL A 389 -5.16 3.30 22.01
CA VAL A 389 -6.03 2.51 21.12
C VAL A 389 -5.83 1.02 21.34
N SER A 390 -6.94 0.26 21.30
CA SER A 390 -6.95 -1.19 21.43
C SER A 390 -6.89 -1.88 20.07
N LYS A 391 -6.26 -3.06 20.00
CA LYS A 391 -6.25 -3.88 18.79
C LYS A 391 -7.69 -4.28 18.42
N GLY A 392 -8.07 -4.06 17.17
CA GLY A 392 -9.45 -4.24 16.70
C GLY A 392 -10.42 -3.10 17.09
N GLN A 393 -9.95 -2.00 17.67
CA GLN A 393 -10.72 -0.75 17.73
C GLN A 393 -10.87 -0.16 16.32
N GLU A 394 -11.98 0.53 16.06
CA GLU A 394 -12.16 1.24 14.80
C GLU A 394 -11.22 2.44 14.71
N MET A 395 -10.33 2.42 13.71
CA MET A 395 -9.27 3.42 13.45
C MET A 395 -9.79 4.63 12.66
N GLY A 396 -10.84 4.38 11.89
CA GLY A 396 -10.99 4.98 10.53
C GLY A 396 -12.78 4.14 8.31
N LYS A 397 -13.82 4.83 7.70
CA LYS A 397 -14.48 4.56 6.42
C LYS A 397 -13.55 5.02 5.30
N PHE A 398 -13.40 4.18 4.28
CA PHE A 398 -13.40 4.73 2.93
C PHE A 398 -14.85 5.10 2.62
N GLU A 399 -15.09 6.33 2.17
CA GLU A 399 -16.30 6.61 1.40
C GLU A 399 -16.04 6.28 -0.09
N TYR A 400 -17.10 6.17 -0.88
CA TYR A 400 -17.30 5.04 -1.79
C TYR A 400 -16.13 4.45 -2.62
N GLY A 401 -15.99 3.09 -2.58
CA GLY A 401 -15.64 2.27 -3.76
C GLY A 401 -14.97 0.89 -3.56
N GLY A 402 -13.63 0.87 -3.52
CA GLY A 402 -12.75 -0.30 -3.55
C GLY A 402 -11.28 0.12 -3.56
N SER A 403 -10.58 -0.09 -2.45
CA SER A 403 -9.34 0.62 -2.07
C SER A 403 -8.15 -0.32 -1.77
N SER A 404 -7.05 0.20 -1.25
CA SER A 404 -5.90 -0.57 -0.73
C SER A 404 -5.60 -0.17 0.71
N PHE A 405 -4.88 -1.02 1.44
CA PHE A 405 -4.34 -0.68 2.76
C PHE A 405 -2.93 -1.23 2.91
N ALA A 406 -1.98 -0.40 3.33
CA ALA A 406 -0.62 -0.84 3.67
C ALA A 406 -0.32 -0.65 5.17
N LEU A 407 0.35 -1.64 5.75
CA LEU A 407 0.88 -1.61 7.10
C LEU A 407 2.41 -1.62 7.03
N ILE A 408 3.07 -0.68 7.71
CA ILE A 408 4.53 -0.60 7.78
C ILE A 408 4.98 -0.83 9.21
N PHE A 409 5.90 -1.75 9.43
CA PHE A 409 6.41 -2.13 10.74
C PHE A 409 7.89 -1.75 10.84
N GLN A 410 8.25 -1.03 11.91
CA GLN A 410 9.64 -0.75 12.25
C GLN A 410 10.46 -2.04 12.40
N LYS A 411 11.73 -2.03 11.97
CA LYS A 411 12.70 -3.10 12.27
C LYS A 411 13.20 -2.92 13.70
N ILE A 412 13.17 -3.97 14.52
CA ILE A 412 13.42 -3.87 15.97
C ILE A 412 14.58 -4.78 16.37
N PRO A 413 15.58 -4.30 17.15
CA PRO A 413 16.70 -5.13 17.58
C PRO A 413 16.24 -6.41 18.31
N GLY A 414 16.75 -7.55 17.83
CA GLY A 414 16.42 -8.88 18.37
C GLY A 414 15.05 -9.47 17.96
N LYS A 415 14.24 -8.79 17.13
CA LYS A 415 12.91 -9.28 16.71
C LYS A 415 12.77 -9.33 15.18
N ARG A 416 12.00 -10.30 14.68
CA ARG A 416 11.50 -10.33 13.29
C ARG A 416 10.00 -10.61 13.27
N LEU A 417 9.28 -9.88 12.41
CA LEU A 417 7.88 -10.16 12.12
C LEU A 417 7.81 -11.21 11.01
N ILE A 418 7.17 -12.34 11.28
CA ILE A 418 6.91 -13.37 10.26
C ILE A 418 5.45 -13.21 9.81
N PHE A 419 5.25 -12.87 8.54
CA PHE A 419 3.92 -12.76 7.94
C PHE A 419 3.34 -14.16 7.70
N GLN A 420 2.35 -14.54 8.50
CA GLN A 420 1.72 -15.85 8.49
C GLN A 420 0.28 -15.79 9.00
N ASN A 421 -0.57 -16.68 8.51
CA ASN A 421 -1.96 -16.79 8.97
C ASN A 421 -2.06 -17.40 10.39
N ALA A 422 -3.27 -17.55 10.90
CA ALA A 422 -3.54 -18.15 12.22
C ALA A 422 -3.22 -19.66 12.34
N ALA A 423 -3.03 -20.38 11.22
CA ALA A 423 -2.60 -21.78 11.20
C ALA A 423 -1.07 -21.95 11.19
N GLY A 424 -0.32 -20.86 10.95
CA GLY A 424 1.13 -20.86 10.80
C GLY A 424 1.61 -20.98 9.34
N ASP A 425 0.72 -20.89 8.36
CA ASP A 425 1.11 -20.85 6.95
C ASP A 425 1.74 -19.49 6.63
N VAL A 426 3.03 -19.48 6.29
CA VAL A 426 3.79 -18.27 5.92
C VAL A 426 3.31 -17.76 4.56
N TYR A 427 2.98 -16.47 4.49
CA TYR A 427 2.54 -15.85 3.25
C TYR A 427 3.69 -15.70 2.25
N GLN A 428 3.46 -16.08 0.99
CA GLN A 428 4.39 -15.79 -0.10
C GLN A 428 4.50 -14.28 -0.32
N LYS A 429 5.74 -13.79 -0.54
CA LYS A 429 6.07 -12.37 -0.75
C LYS A 429 5.28 -11.73 -1.90
N GLN A 430 5.19 -12.48 -3.00
CA GLN A 430 4.35 -12.20 -4.16
C GLN A 430 3.34 -13.37 -4.31
N PRO A 431 2.14 -13.27 -3.74
CA PRO A 431 1.09 -14.29 -3.87
C PRO A 431 0.40 -14.23 -5.23
N VAL A 432 -0.51 -15.18 -5.48
CA VAL A 432 -1.46 -15.06 -6.61
C VAL A 432 -2.33 -13.83 -6.40
N LEU A 433 -2.17 -12.83 -7.26
CA LEU A 433 -2.89 -11.55 -7.18
C LEU A 433 -4.39 -11.70 -7.50
N PRO A 434 -5.25 -10.77 -7.04
CA PRO A 434 -6.62 -10.65 -7.55
C PRO A 434 -6.60 -10.47 -9.07
N LYS A 435 -7.51 -11.15 -9.79
CA LYS A 435 -7.63 -11.06 -11.24
C LYS A 435 -8.52 -9.89 -11.72
N GLY A 436 -8.78 -8.91 -10.85
CA GLY A 436 -9.66 -7.76 -11.13
C GLY A 436 -10.35 -7.26 -9.86
N SER A 437 -10.99 -6.08 -9.93
CA SER A 437 -11.57 -5.40 -8.76
C SER A 437 -12.57 -6.27 -8.00
N ALA A 438 -13.44 -6.99 -8.71
CA ALA A 438 -14.48 -7.83 -8.11
C ALA A 438 -13.96 -9.14 -7.48
N SER A 439 -12.65 -9.41 -7.53
CA SER A 439 -12.08 -10.72 -7.18
C SER A 439 -11.29 -10.73 -5.85
N THR A 440 -10.86 -11.91 -5.42
CA THR A 440 -9.92 -12.10 -4.31
C THR A 440 -8.59 -12.63 -4.83
N GLY A 441 -7.50 -12.28 -4.15
CA GLY A 441 -6.21 -12.94 -4.35
C GLY A 441 -6.18 -14.34 -3.71
N GLY A 442 -5.07 -15.04 -3.87
CA GLY A 442 -4.87 -16.39 -3.28
C GLY A 442 -4.81 -16.40 -1.75
N ASN A 443 -4.55 -15.26 -1.12
CA ASN A 443 -4.45 -15.09 0.34
C ASN A 443 -5.47 -14.04 0.81
N ILE A 444 -6.65 -14.50 1.22
CA ILE A 444 -7.68 -13.64 1.82
C ILE A 444 -7.26 -13.24 3.24
N THR A 445 -7.42 -11.97 3.59
CA THR A 445 -7.16 -11.41 4.92
C THR A 445 -8.46 -10.82 5.45
N LEU A 446 -8.95 -11.31 6.59
CA LEU A 446 -10.15 -10.75 7.24
C LEU A 446 -9.73 -9.75 8.32
N ILE A 447 -10.50 -8.68 8.50
CA ILE A 447 -10.22 -7.67 9.54
C ILE A 447 -10.20 -8.33 10.92
N GLY A 448 -9.21 -7.97 11.75
CA GLY A 448 -9.00 -8.59 13.06
C GLY A 448 -8.39 -10.01 13.04
N SER A 449 -8.26 -10.68 11.90
CA SER A 449 -7.56 -11.97 11.80
C SER A 449 -6.03 -11.79 11.77
N GLN A 450 -5.28 -12.78 12.28
CA GLN A 450 -3.82 -12.77 12.32
C GLN A 450 -3.21 -12.70 10.91
N ILE A 451 -2.32 -11.72 10.69
CA ILE A 451 -1.49 -11.60 9.48
C ILE A 451 0.01 -11.81 9.74
N GLY A 452 0.45 -11.74 10.99
CA GLY A 452 1.84 -11.97 11.34
C GLY A 452 2.10 -12.16 12.82
N GLN A 453 3.25 -12.75 13.12
CA GLN A 453 3.71 -13.02 14.48
C GLN A 453 5.16 -12.56 14.67
N TRP A 454 5.40 -11.82 15.75
CA TRP A 454 6.76 -11.49 16.17
C TRP A 454 7.46 -12.68 16.82
N GLN A 455 8.70 -12.89 16.40
CA GLN A 455 9.61 -13.93 16.87
C GLN A 455 10.94 -13.31 17.31
N ASP A 456 11.58 -13.90 18.31
CA ASP A 456 12.94 -13.56 18.72
C ASP A 456 13.94 -14.09 17.69
N VAL A 457 14.95 -13.28 17.34
CA VAL A 457 15.99 -13.66 16.36
C VAL A 457 17.39 -13.34 16.86
N VAL A 458 18.32 -14.23 16.52
CA VAL A 458 19.76 -13.99 16.56
C VAL A 458 20.15 -13.37 15.22
N HIS A 459 21.03 -12.36 15.25
CA HIS A 459 21.53 -11.68 14.05
C HIS A 459 22.92 -12.23 13.72
N ASP A 460 23.06 -12.82 12.54
CA ASP A 460 24.37 -13.20 12.01
C ASP A 460 24.98 -11.98 11.30
N ILE A 461 26.18 -11.57 11.75
CA ILE A 461 26.90 -10.40 11.24
C ILE A 461 28.08 -10.92 10.42
N ALA A 462 28.03 -10.75 9.11
CA ALA A 462 29.05 -11.22 8.18
C ALA A 462 30.32 -10.35 8.24
N ALA A 463 31.49 -10.95 8.02
CA ALA A 463 32.77 -10.25 8.10
C ALA A 463 33.07 -9.37 6.87
N ASP A 464 32.43 -9.65 5.74
CA ASP A 464 32.61 -9.01 4.43
C ASP A 464 31.65 -7.84 4.16
N LEU A 465 30.69 -7.58 5.07
CA LEU A 465 29.63 -6.57 4.88
C LEU A 465 29.75 -5.37 5.86
N PRO A 466 29.73 -4.11 5.37
CA PRO A 466 29.82 -2.93 6.23
C PRO A 466 28.50 -2.65 6.95
N TRP A 467 28.58 -2.26 8.23
CA TRP A 467 27.51 -1.65 9.03
C TRP A 467 26.11 -2.26 8.83
N GLN A 468 25.98 -3.55 9.13
CA GLN A 468 24.76 -4.32 8.96
C GLN A 468 23.70 -3.88 9.98
N SER A 469 22.53 -3.44 9.50
CA SER A 469 21.45 -2.90 10.32
C SER A 469 20.60 -4.01 10.95
N ILE A 470 20.56 -4.05 12.28
CA ILE A 470 19.84 -5.06 13.07
C ILE A 470 18.53 -4.54 13.69
N GLY A 471 18.21 -3.26 13.51
CA GLY A 471 16.96 -2.63 13.93
C GLY A 471 17.12 -1.22 14.49
N TYR A 472 16.02 -0.51 14.71
CA TYR A 472 15.98 0.86 15.19
C TYR A 472 15.91 0.95 16.72
N VAL A 473 16.67 1.87 17.33
CA VAL A 473 16.62 2.20 18.76
C VAL A 473 15.81 3.48 18.95
N ASN A 474 14.67 3.39 19.64
CA ASN A 474 13.80 4.54 19.86
C ASN A 474 14.21 5.33 21.10
N GLU A 475 13.63 6.53 21.27
CA GLU A 475 13.90 7.35 22.44
C GLU A 475 13.42 6.66 23.73
N GLY A 476 14.36 6.47 24.66
CA GLY A 476 14.16 5.75 25.92
C GLY A 476 14.54 4.27 25.88
N ASP A 477 14.65 3.66 24.69
CA ASP A 477 15.02 2.26 24.55
C ASP A 477 16.52 2.03 24.83
N ALA A 478 16.85 0.82 25.28
CA ALA A 478 18.20 0.31 25.34
C ALA A 478 18.18 -1.21 25.11
N TYR A 479 19.26 -1.75 24.57
CA TYR A 479 19.39 -3.18 24.28
C TYR A 479 20.72 -3.73 24.80
N ALA A 480 20.68 -4.95 25.34
CA ALA A 480 21.84 -5.77 25.60
C ALA A 480 22.15 -6.58 24.34
N LEU A 481 23.38 -6.47 23.85
CA LEU A 481 23.93 -7.28 22.78
C LEU A 481 24.81 -8.36 23.41
N LYS A 482 24.74 -9.58 22.89
CA LYS A 482 25.53 -10.71 23.37
C LYS A 482 25.94 -11.63 22.23
N TYR A 483 27.23 -11.91 22.12
CA TYR A 483 27.77 -12.97 21.27
C TYR A 483 27.26 -14.35 21.71
N VAL A 484 26.85 -15.18 20.75
CA VAL A 484 26.29 -16.52 21.00
C VAL A 484 26.87 -17.64 20.12
N GLY A 485 27.73 -17.34 19.15
CA GLY A 485 28.41 -18.35 18.33
C GLY A 485 28.87 -17.86 16.96
N ASN A 486 29.38 -18.79 16.16
CA ASN A 486 30.13 -18.55 14.91
C ASN A 486 31.42 -17.72 15.11
N LEU A 487 32.34 -17.77 14.15
CA LEU A 487 33.66 -17.14 14.22
C LEU A 487 33.97 -16.46 12.88
N TRP A 488 34.84 -15.45 12.92
CA TRP A 488 35.26 -14.70 11.74
C TRP A 488 36.74 -14.28 11.77
N THR A 489 37.24 -13.70 10.68
CA THR A 489 38.50 -12.96 10.66
C THR A 489 38.44 -11.74 9.74
N ALA A 490 39.09 -10.66 10.16
CA ALA A 490 39.43 -9.47 9.38
C ALA A 490 40.73 -9.63 8.57
N ASN A 491 41.43 -10.77 8.68
CA ASN A 491 42.56 -11.10 7.83
C ASN A 491 42.94 -12.61 7.91
N PRO A 492 42.68 -13.42 6.87
CA PRO A 492 43.08 -14.83 6.84
C PRO A 492 44.59 -15.08 6.82
N GLY A 493 45.41 -14.05 6.61
CA GLY A 493 46.88 -14.10 6.70
C GLY A 493 47.44 -13.82 8.09
N ILE A 494 46.58 -13.54 9.08
CA ILE A 494 46.94 -13.24 10.48
C ILE A 494 46.45 -14.39 11.39
N ASP A 495 47.00 -14.48 12.61
CA ASP A 495 46.63 -15.47 13.64
C ASP A 495 46.72 -16.93 13.16
N ASP A 496 47.74 -17.25 12.35
CA ASP A 496 47.94 -18.54 11.67
C ASP A 496 46.73 -19.03 10.84
N GLY A 497 45.84 -18.12 10.41
CA GLY A 497 44.61 -18.42 9.66
C GLY A 497 43.45 -18.92 10.53
N ASN A 498 43.50 -18.70 11.85
CA ASN A 498 42.39 -19.01 12.74
C ASN A 498 41.28 -17.95 12.67
N LEU A 499 40.03 -18.40 12.89
CA LEU A 499 38.89 -17.52 13.10
C LEU A 499 38.70 -17.29 14.60
N TYR A 500 38.32 -16.07 14.99
CA TYR A 500 38.13 -15.64 16.37
C TYR A 500 36.69 -15.18 16.64
N ASP A 501 36.37 -14.99 17.92
CA ASP A 501 35.06 -14.56 18.41
C ASP A 501 34.87 -13.03 18.31
N ALA A 502 33.76 -12.54 18.87
CA ALA A 502 33.38 -11.14 18.82
C ALA A 502 34.35 -10.19 19.56
N ASN A 503 35.30 -10.69 20.37
CA ASN A 503 36.36 -9.86 20.96
C ASN A 503 37.46 -9.50 19.96
N GLY A 504 37.59 -10.23 18.85
CA GLY A 504 38.60 -10.02 17.83
C GLY A 504 39.95 -10.68 18.11
N SER A 505 40.94 -10.32 17.30
CA SER A 505 42.32 -10.79 17.39
C SER A 505 43.10 -10.17 18.56
N SER A 506 44.36 -10.58 18.72
CA SER A 506 45.29 -9.94 19.67
C SER A 506 45.89 -8.61 19.18
N LEU A 507 45.61 -8.19 17.93
CA LEU A 507 46.10 -6.94 17.34
C LEU A 507 45.17 -5.77 17.68
N THR A 508 45.71 -4.57 17.84
CA THR A 508 44.92 -3.35 18.05
C THR A 508 44.78 -2.55 16.76
N ALA A 509 43.55 -2.19 16.39
CA ALA A 509 43.26 -1.31 15.27
C ALA A 509 43.88 0.09 15.50
N THR A 510 44.91 0.45 14.74
CA THR A 510 45.62 1.75 14.88
C THR A 510 45.37 2.72 13.72
N GLN A 511 44.79 2.27 12.60
CA GLN A 511 44.64 3.09 11.40
C GLN A 511 43.30 3.87 11.38
N PRO A 512 43.28 5.18 11.04
CA PRO A 512 42.08 6.03 11.10
C PRO A 512 40.87 5.68 10.21
N ALA A 513 40.91 4.59 9.42
CA ALA A 513 39.76 4.13 8.63
C ALA A 513 39.10 2.85 9.19
N TYR A 514 39.64 2.29 10.28
CA TYR A 514 39.02 1.15 10.96
C TYR A 514 37.71 1.57 11.63
N ALA A 515 36.76 0.64 11.76
CA ALA A 515 35.47 0.90 12.39
C ALA A 515 35.59 1.50 13.80
N MET A 516 36.59 1.09 14.60
CA MET A 516 36.92 1.67 15.90
C MET A 516 38.43 1.58 16.21
N VAL A 517 39.14 2.70 16.05
CA VAL A 517 40.54 2.84 16.46
C VAL A 517 40.69 2.62 17.98
N GLY A 518 41.66 1.80 18.37
CA GLY A 518 41.97 1.47 19.77
C GLY A 518 41.21 0.25 20.32
N ALA A 519 40.23 -0.28 19.59
CA ALA A 519 39.66 -1.62 19.85
C ALA A 519 40.51 -2.70 19.14
N PRO A 520 40.34 -4.00 19.47
CA PRO A 520 41.03 -5.07 18.76
C PRO A 520 40.60 -5.16 17.29
N GLU A 521 41.53 -5.47 16.39
CA GLU A 521 41.24 -5.79 14.99
C GLU A 521 40.40 -7.06 14.93
N GLY A 522 39.31 -7.03 14.15
CA GLY A 522 38.35 -8.13 14.10
C GLY A 522 37.30 -8.16 15.23
N ALA A 523 37.32 -7.20 16.18
CA ALA A 523 36.30 -7.13 17.22
C ALA A 523 34.92 -6.72 16.66
N LEU A 524 33.84 -7.14 17.30
CA LEU A 524 32.48 -6.69 16.98
C LEU A 524 32.27 -5.25 17.48
N ILE A 525 31.98 -4.34 16.56
CA ILE A 525 31.72 -2.91 16.80
C ILE A 525 30.26 -2.60 16.50
N GLY A 526 29.65 -1.74 17.32
CA GLY A 526 28.31 -1.20 17.10
C GLY A 526 28.29 0.31 16.95
N ARG A 527 27.26 0.84 16.30
CA ARG A 527 26.89 2.27 16.32
C ARG A 527 25.37 2.42 16.27
N ILE A 528 24.85 3.58 16.66
CA ILE A 528 23.43 3.91 16.56
C ILE A 528 23.29 5.19 15.72
N GLY A 529 22.67 5.08 14.54
CA GLY A 529 22.63 6.15 13.55
C GLY A 529 24.05 6.64 13.18
N THR A 530 24.26 7.94 13.27
CA THR A 530 25.56 8.60 13.00
C THR A 530 26.40 8.88 14.26
N ASN A 531 26.03 8.32 15.41
CA ASN A 531 26.77 8.49 16.66
C ASN A 531 28.15 7.78 16.63
N PRO A 532 29.10 8.18 17.50
CA PRO A 532 30.39 7.49 17.63
C PRO A 532 30.23 5.99 17.93
N PRO A 533 31.08 5.14 17.33
CA PRO A 533 31.03 3.69 17.52
C PRO A 533 31.46 3.25 18.92
N PHE A 534 31.00 2.07 19.33
CA PHE A 534 31.31 1.44 20.60
C PHE A 534 31.70 -0.03 20.40
N LEU A 535 32.63 -0.52 21.24
CA LEU A 535 33.01 -1.93 21.28
C LEU A 535 31.85 -2.75 21.85
N VAL A 536 31.44 -3.80 21.14
CA VAL A 536 30.49 -4.80 21.65
C VAL A 536 31.23 -5.95 22.32
N GLY A 537 32.27 -6.49 21.67
CA GLY A 537 32.96 -7.69 22.15
C GLY A 537 31.98 -8.87 22.32
N ASP A 538 32.23 -9.73 23.29
CA ASP A 538 31.27 -10.77 23.72
C ASP A 538 29.91 -10.23 24.20
N GLY A 539 29.83 -8.95 24.60
CA GLY A 539 28.57 -8.33 24.95
C GLY A 539 28.68 -6.94 25.57
N ALA A 540 27.73 -6.08 25.20
CA ALA A 540 27.63 -4.70 25.65
C ALA A 540 26.15 -4.29 25.81
N ILE A 541 25.92 -3.10 26.38
CA ILE A 541 24.61 -2.43 26.34
C ILE A 541 24.75 -1.20 25.45
N THR A 542 23.74 -0.96 24.60
CA THR A 542 23.67 0.23 23.74
C THR A 542 23.91 1.53 24.52
N PRO A 543 24.70 2.48 24.00
CA PRO A 543 24.90 3.78 24.65
C PRO A 543 23.57 4.50 24.93
N LYS A 544 23.39 4.94 26.18
CA LYS A 544 22.13 5.54 26.64
C LYS A 544 21.82 6.85 25.92
N GLY A 545 20.57 7.02 25.50
CA GLY A 545 20.07 8.25 24.88
C GLY A 545 20.46 8.46 23.42
N GLN A 546 21.07 7.47 22.77
CA GLN A 546 21.23 7.46 21.31
C GLN A 546 19.98 6.86 20.65
N THR A 547 19.58 7.40 19.51
CA THR A 547 18.45 6.92 18.70
C THR A 547 18.84 6.81 17.23
N GLY A 548 18.18 5.92 16.49
CA GLY A 548 18.52 5.60 15.10
C GLY A 548 18.74 4.10 14.86
N LEU A 549 19.15 3.73 13.64
CA LEU A 549 19.48 2.35 13.28
C LEU A 549 20.71 1.87 14.07
N LEU A 550 20.55 0.79 14.83
CA LEU A 550 21.65 0.03 15.43
C LEU A 550 22.30 -0.83 14.35
N GLN A 551 23.56 -0.52 14.04
CA GLN A 551 24.35 -1.19 13.02
C GLN A 551 25.58 -1.85 13.64
N LEU A 552 25.89 -3.08 13.20
CA LEU A 552 27.05 -3.86 13.63
C LEU A 552 28.04 -4.09 12.49
N VAL A 553 29.32 -4.21 12.81
CA VAL A 553 30.40 -4.48 11.85
C VAL A 553 31.62 -5.11 12.52
N ILE A 554 32.47 -5.77 11.75
CA ILE A 554 33.82 -6.18 12.16
C ILE A 554 34.76 -4.96 12.27
N ASN A 555 35.70 -4.98 13.22
CA ASN A 555 36.67 -3.89 13.38
C ASN A 555 37.82 -3.98 12.37
N ASP A 556 37.57 -3.49 11.17
CA ASP A 556 38.48 -3.52 10.04
C ASP A 556 38.43 -2.20 9.24
N ASP A 557 39.38 -2.01 8.32
CA ASP A 557 39.50 -0.95 7.32
C ASP A 557 38.37 -1.02 6.28
N LEU A 558 37.18 -0.55 6.68
CA LEU A 558 35.93 -0.59 5.92
C LEU A 558 35.97 0.07 4.52
N ALA A 559 37.07 0.75 4.19
CA ALA A 559 37.27 1.47 2.93
C ALA A 559 38.46 0.95 2.09
N GLY A 560 39.18 -0.09 2.52
CA GLY A 560 40.32 -0.65 1.77
C GLY A 560 41.45 0.36 1.53
N LYS A 561 41.72 1.23 2.51
CA LYS A 561 42.70 2.32 2.43
C LYS A 561 44.11 1.89 2.88
N TYR A 562 44.20 0.82 3.66
CA TYR A 562 45.40 0.30 4.31
C TYR A 562 45.62 -1.20 4.04
N GLY A 563 44.57 -1.94 3.66
CA GLY A 563 44.64 -3.34 3.22
C GLY A 563 43.67 -3.63 2.07
N ALA A 564 43.19 -4.87 1.97
CA ALA A 564 42.06 -5.23 1.09
C ALA A 564 40.69 -4.91 1.72
N GLY A 565 40.67 -4.49 2.99
CA GLY A 565 39.45 -4.18 3.75
C GLY A 565 38.53 -5.40 3.80
N LEU A 566 37.22 -5.17 3.75
CA LEU A 566 36.22 -6.23 3.87
C LEU A 566 36.25 -7.32 2.77
N THR A 567 37.17 -7.26 1.78
CA THR A 567 37.16 -8.16 0.61
C THR A 567 37.96 -9.45 0.76
N ASP A 568 38.82 -9.57 1.77
CA ASP A 568 39.46 -10.83 2.20
C ASP A 568 38.95 -11.34 3.56
N ASN A 569 37.93 -10.71 4.13
CA ASN A 569 37.34 -11.13 5.41
C ASN A 569 36.50 -12.40 5.26
N GLU A 570 36.62 -13.32 6.23
CA GLU A 570 35.94 -14.61 6.20
C GLU A 570 35.09 -14.84 7.46
N GLY A 571 33.93 -15.48 7.29
CA GLY A 571 33.05 -15.91 8.38
C GLY A 571 32.02 -14.87 8.85
N GLN A 572 31.44 -15.14 10.01
CA GLN A 572 30.38 -14.33 10.63
C GLN A 572 30.35 -14.53 12.15
N VAL A 573 29.80 -13.59 12.92
CA VAL A 573 29.48 -13.79 14.34
C VAL A 573 27.99 -13.62 14.61
N SER A 574 27.44 -14.48 15.46
CA SER A 574 26.03 -14.50 15.84
C SER A 574 25.79 -13.71 17.12
N VAL A 575 24.83 -12.78 17.07
CA VAL A 575 24.53 -11.83 18.15
C VAL A 575 23.06 -11.96 18.58
N ALA A 576 22.84 -12.38 19.81
CA ALA A 576 21.54 -12.28 20.47
C ALA A 576 21.35 -10.86 21.01
N VAL A 577 20.14 -10.31 20.85
CA VAL A 577 19.82 -8.94 21.28
C VAL A 577 18.51 -8.94 22.05
N THR A 578 18.50 -8.32 23.23
CA THR A 578 17.32 -8.21 24.10
C THR A 578 17.19 -6.81 24.67
N PRO A 579 15.98 -6.32 25.02
CA PRO A 579 15.82 -5.07 25.77
C PRO A 579 16.67 -5.05 27.07
N ALA A 580 17.13 -3.86 27.45
CA ALA A 580 17.96 -3.61 28.63
C ALA A 580 17.36 -2.51 29.51
N GLY A 581 16.16 -2.78 30.05
CA GLY A 581 15.40 -1.96 31.00
C GLY A 581 14.65 -2.83 31.99
#